data_AF-U2NZP2-F1
#
_entry.id   AF-U2NZP2-F1
#
_cell.length_a   1.000
_cell.length_b   1.000
_cell.length_c   1.000
_cell.angle_alpha   90.00
_cell.angle_beta   90.00
_cell.angle_gamma   90.00
#
_symmetry.space_group_name_H-M   'P 1'
#
loop_
_entity.id
_entity.type
_entity.pdbx_description
1 polymer ?
#
loop_
_entity_poly.entity_id
_entity_poly.type
_entity_poly.pdbx_seq_one_letter_code
_entity_poly.pdbx_strand_id
1 'polypeptide(L)'
;MSVNLELPTAEGLATLAPQKTRASILTPMRRMQQRISGYRLAIGKSAFMERSTGNQYLEHSIFSETQPLDGLSDGIFTPNALTPEILHVSEKPDHKIQTLSPSALATEPRHLHSASPELSQQYTPHSVCKDSAPSAAISGHPDRPFAPAGQSTQMIIGATGETDFEILSTTQALYQNFDLKRVFYSAYIPLNDDSTLPAIGTPPPLLREHRLYQADWLLRYYGFHASELLTPDRPNFNLALDPKCDWALRHLEQFPIEVTTADYATLMRVPGIGSKSALRILKARRMAPLSFDSIRKMGVVLKRAQYFITCNGKMHVPIRLEESFITRQLTGLDARTGYAISYPDTRYEQLSLFDFMNAE
;
A
#
# COMPACT_ATOMS: atom_id res chain seq x y z
N MET A 1 15.13 -1.04 2.08
CA MET A 1 15.78 0.30 2.14
C MET A 1 14.69 1.34 2.35
N SER A 2 14.99 2.50 2.92
CA SER A 2 13.97 3.55 3.15
C SER A 2 14.31 4.83 2.39
N VAL A 3 13.28 5.55 1.94
CA VAL A 3 13.37 6.93 1.48
C VAL A 3 12.27 7.70 2.20
N ASN A 4 12.61 8.73 2.97
CA ASN A 4 11.65 9.39 3.85
C ASN A 4 10.78 10.40 3.08
N LEU A 5 9.48 10.40 3.39
CA LEU A 5 8.47 11.32 2.88
C LEU A 5 7.78 11.93 4.11
N GLU A 6 8.53 12.75 4.84
CA GLU A 6 8.14 13.28 6.15
C GLU A 6 6.79 14.01 6.10
N LEU A 7 6.48 14.66 4.97
CA LEU A 7 5.27 15.46 4.76
C LEU A 7 4.53 14.92 3.50
N PRO A 8 3.28 14.41 3.63
CA PRO A 8 2.55 13.80 2.52
C PRO A 8 2.00 14.80 1.48
N THR A 9 1.59 16.01 1.87
CA THR A 9 0.95 16.98 0.96
C THR A 9 1.94 17.99 0.37
N ALA A 10 1.56 18.65 -0.75
CA ALA A 10 2.35 19.77 -1.28
C ALA A 10 2.34 20.96 -0.32
N GLU A 11 1.20 21.24 0.30
CA GLU A 11 0.99 22.37 1.19
C GLU A 11 1.80 22.24 2.48
N GLY A 12 1.80 21.06 3.11
CA GLY A 12 2.64 20.77 4.26
C GLY A 12 4.14 20.89 3.91
N LEU A 13 4.54 20.35 2.75
CA LEU A 13 5.92 20.44 2.26
C LEU A 13 6.36 21.89 1.98
N ALA A 14 5.52 22.69 1.34
CA ALA A 14 5.80 24.10 1.04
C ALA A 14 5.87 24.96 2.32
N THR A 15 5.03 24.65 3.32
CA THR A 15 4.98 25.36 4.60
C THR A 15 6.20 25.05 5.47
N LEU A 16 6.50 23.78 5.73
CA LEU A 16 7.54 23.38 6.69
C LEU A 16 8.92 23.11 6.08
N ALA A 17 9.01 22.87 4.77
CA ALA A 17 10.26 22.52 4.11
C ALA A 17 10.32 23.05 2.65
N PRO A 18 10.20 24.37 2.42
CA PRO A 18 10.13 24.97 1.08
C PRO A 18 11.33 24.64 0.17
N GLN A 19 12.49 24.28 0.75
CA GLN A 19 13.67 23.80 0.05
C GLN A 19 13.55 22.38 -0.52
N LYS A 20 12.57 21.58 -0.06
CA LYS A 20 12.28 20.23 -0.55
C LYS A 20 11.15 20.31 -1.58
N THR A 21 11.36 19.73 -2.76
CA THR A 21 10.29 19.59 -3.77
C THR A 21 9.76 18.16 -3.83
N ARG A 22 8.50 17.98 -4.23
CA ARG A 22 7.93 16.65 -4.52
C ARG A 22 8.84 15.82 -5.43
N ALA A 23 9.38 16.44 -6.48
CA ALA A 23 10.31 15.80 -7.41
C ALA A 23 11.61 15.31 -6.74
N SER A 24 12.18 16.07 -5.80
CA SER A 24 13.40 15.67 -5.07
C SER A 24 13.19 14.46 -4.15
N ILE A 25 11.97 14.22 -3.67
CA ILE A 25 11.65 13.07 -2.81
C ILE A 25 11.27 11.84 -3.65
N LEU A 26 10.42 12.02 -4.66
CA LEU A 26 9.89 10.92 -5.46
C LEU A 26 10.92 10.37 -6.47
N THR A 27 11.89 11.17 -6.93
CA THR A 27 12.91 10.71 -7.90
C THR A 27 13.83 9.62 -7.31
N PRO A 28 14.39 9.77 -6.09
CA PRO A 28 15.08 8.67 -5.40
C PRO A 28 14.22 7.41 -5.22
N MET A 29 12.94 7.55 -4.85
CA MET A 29 12.02 6.41 -4.68
C MET A 29 11.83 5.63 -5.99
N ARG A 30 11.68 6.33 -7.12
CA ARG A 30 11.54 5.69 -8.45
C ARG A 30 12.84 5.01 -8.90
N ARG A 31 14.00 5.64 -8.66
CA ARG A 31 15.31 5.00 -8.92
C ARG A 31 15.50 3.73 -8.09
N MET A 32 15.08 3.73 -6.83
CA MET A 32 15.10 2.53 -5.99
C MET A 32 14.14 1.44 -6.48
N GLN A 33 12.90 1.80 -6.84
CA GLN A 33 11.92 0.89 -7.45
C GLN A 33 12.48 0.19 -8.70
N GLN A 34 13.05 0.97 -9.64
CA GLN A 34 13.64 0.46 -10.88
C GLN A 34 14.81 -0.50 -10.60
N ARG A 35 15.69 -0.19 -9.64
CA ARG A 35 16.78 -1.09 -9.24
C ARG A 35 16.28 -2.38 -8.59
N ILE A 36 15.24 -2.30 -7.74
CA ILE A 36 14.63 -3.48 -7.12
C ILE A 36 13.99 -4.38 -8.20
N SER A 37 13.19 -3.79 -9.10
CA SER A 37 12.54 -4.48 -10.21
C SER A 37 13.57 -5.16 -11.14
N GLY A 38 14.61 -4.42 -11.55
CA GLY A 38 15.69 -4.96 -12.39
C GLY A 38 16.46 -6.11 -11.73
N TYR A 39 16.78 -5.99 -10.43
CA TYR A 39 17.39 -7.10 -9.69
C TYR A 39 16.46 -8.31 -9.59
N ARG A 40 15.16 -8.12 -9.32
CA ARG A 40 14.18 -9.21 -9.24
C ARG A 40 14.04 -9.97 -10.56
N LEU A 41 13.97 -9.26 -11.68
CA LEU A 41 13.94 -9.86 -13.01
C LEU A 41 15.23 -10.65 -13.31
N ALA A 42 16.40 -10.10 -12.94
CA ALA A 42 17.69 -10.78 -13.13
C ALA A 42 17.82 -12.10 -12.33
N ILE A 43 17.12 -12.24 -11.20
CA ILE A 43 17.04 -13.49 -10.42
C ILE A 43 15.80 -14.34 -10.74
N GLY A 44 15.13 -14.09 -11.87
CA GLY A 44 13.98 -14.88 -12.33
C GLY A 44 12.68 -14.69 -11.54
N LYS A 45 12.54 -13.60 -10.77
CA LYS A 45 11.32 -13.23 -10.05
C LYS A 45 10.51 -12.19 -10.82
N SER A 46 9.22 -12.08 -10.50
CA SER A 46 8.38 -10.97 -10.96
C SER A 46 8.98 -9.61 -10.58
N ALA A 47 8.90 -8.64 -11.49
CA ALA A 47 9.26 -7.25 -11.27
C ALA A 47 8.66 -6.66 -9.99
N PHE A 48 7.41 -7.02 -9.69
CA PHE A 48 6.66 -6.55 -8.53
C PHE A 48 6.97 -7.34 -7.26
N MET A 49 6.86 -6.65 -6.12
CA MET A 49 7.05 -7.20 -4.79
C MET A 49 5.86 -8.07 -4.34
N GLU A 50 6.16 -9.27 -3.82
CA GLU A 50 5.16 -10.25 -3.35
C GLU A 50 4.14 -9.64 -2.34
N ARG A 51 2.84 -9.73 -2.63
CA ARG A 51 1.77 -9.21 -1.75
C ARG A 51 1.22 -10.30 -0.84
N SER A 52 0.30 -9.96 0.07
CA SER A 52 -0.28 -10.96 0.98
C SER A 52 -1.09 -11.99 0.20
N THR A 53 -0.94 -13.27 0.53
CA THR A 53 -1.74 -14.36 -0.07
C THR A 53 -3.23 -14.26 0.24
N GLY A 54 -3.66 -13.43 1.20
CA GLY A 54 -5.08 -13.10 1.38
C GLY A 54 -5.65 -12.32 0.20
N ASN A 55 -4.84 -11.46 -0.43
CA ASN A 55 -5.28 -10.56 -1.49
C ASN A 55 -5.55 -11.28 -2.81
N GLN A 56 -5.01 -12.50 -3.00
CA GLN A 56 -5.24 -13.29 -4.22
C GLN A 56 -6.71 -13.75 -4.39
N TYR A 57 -7.54 -13.55 -3.36
CA TYR A 57 -8.98 -13.82 -3.33
C TYR A 57 -9.82 -12.53 -3.30
N LEU A 58 -9.21 -11.37 -3.54
CA LEU A 58 -9.86 -10.05 -3.54
C LEU A 58 -9.69 -9.43 -4.92
N GLU A 59 -10.78 -9.31 -5.68
CA GLU A 59 -10.76 -8.82 -7.06
C GLU A 59 -10.42 -7.32 -7.12
N HIS A 60 -11.00 -6.53 -6.20
CA HIS A 60 -10.83 -5.08 -6.10
C HIS A 60 -9.88 -4.70 -4.95
N SER A 61 -8.57 -4.86 -5.17
CA SER A 61 -7.53 -4.47 -4.22
C SER A 61 -6.69 -3.34 -4.80
N ILE A 62 -6.12 -2.50 -3.94
CA ILE A 62 -5.10 -1.49 -4.31
C ILE A 62 -3.87 -2.07 -5.03
N PHE A 63 -3.74 -3.40 -5.14
CA PHE A 63 -2.67 -4.08 -5.88
C PHE A 63 -3.14 -4.80 -7.16
N SER A 64 -4.44 -4.87 -7.45
CA SER A 64 -4.97 -5.30 -8.75
C SER A 64 -5.23 -4.11 -9.68
N GLU A 65 -5.48 -2.91 -9.13
CA GLU A 65 -5.75 -1.69 -9.88
C GLU A 65 -4.54 -0.73 -9.90
N THR A 66 -4.14 -0.27 -11.09
CA THR A 66 -3.19 0.85 -11.26
C THR A 66 -3.94 2.16 -11.45
N GLN A 67 -4.14 2.91 -10.37
CA GLN A 67 -4.76 4.24 -10.40
C GLN A 67 -3.79 5.29 -11.00
N PRO A 68 -4.23 6.10 -11.99
CA PRO A 68 -3.52 7.30 -12.41
C PRO A 68 -3.39 8.33 -11.28
N LEU A 69 -2.34 9.16 -11.32
CA LEU A 69 -2.04 10.16 -10.30
C LEU A 69 -2.74 11.51 -10.57
N ASP A 70 -4.08 11.53 -10.56
CA ASP A 70 -4.82 12.79 -10.65
C ASP A 70 -4.67 13.60 -9.36
N GLY A 71 -4.08 14.80 -9.46
CA GLY A 71 -3.64 15.64 -8.33
C GLY A 71 -2.10 15.70 -8.13
N LEU A 72 -1.34 14.96 -8.93
CA LEU A 72 0.12 15.06 -9.07
C LEU A 72 0.53 15.28 -10.55
N SER A 73 -0.44 15.67 -11.38
CA SER A 73 -0.39 15.73 -12.85
C SER A 73 0.09 17.08 -13.42
N ASP A 74 1.14 17.66 -12.83
CA ASP A 74 1.92 18.73 -13.48
C ASP A 74 2.78 18.15 -14.62
N GLY A 75 2.13 17.84 -15.76
CA GLY A 75 2.68 17.82 -17.13
C GLY A 75 3.89 16.93 -17.49
N ILE A 76 4.57 16.29 -16.55
CA ILE A 76 5.91 15.68 -16.75
C ILE A 76 5.87 14.14 -16.79
N PHE A 77 4.76 13.52 -16.42
CA PHE A 77 4.68 12.07 -16.18
C PHE A 77 3.63 11.37 -17.05
N THR A 78 4.06 10.82 -18.19
CA THR A 78 3.34 9.73 -18.86
C THR A 78 3.48 8.43 -18.05
N PRO A 79 2.41 7.62 -17.89
CA PRO A 79 2.52 6.27 -17.35
C PRO A 79 3.40 5.38 -18.22
N ASN A 80 3.98 4.33 -17.62
CA ASN A 80 4.86 3.38 -18.30
C ASN A 80 4.26 2.85 -19.61
N ALA A 81 4.96 3.06 -20.72
CA ALA A 81 4.80 2.25 -21.94
C ALA A 81 5.41 0.85 -21.72
N LEU A 82 4.67 0.00 -21.01
CA LEU A 82 4.88 -1.45 -20.93
C LEU A 82 3.51 -2.13 -21.08
N THR A 83 2.94 -2.06 -22.28
CA THR A 83 1.72 -2.79 -22.66
C THR A 83 1.99 -4.29 -22.81
N PRO A 84 1.02 -5.15 -22.48
CA PRO A 84 1.19 -6.61 -22.54
C PRO A 84 0.86 -7.17 -23.94
N GLU A 85 1.69 -6.87 -24.95
CA GLU A 85 1.57 -7.46 -26.31
C GLU A 85 2.62 -8.55 -26.60
N ILE A 86 2.78 -9.53 -25.70
CA ILE A 86 3.50 -10.79 -26.02
C ILE A 86 2.81 -12.01 -25.38
N LEU A 87 1.56 -12.29 -25.75
CA LEU A 87 0.95 -13.62 -25.60
C LEU A 87 -0.18 -13.84 -26.63
N HIS A 88 0.15 -14.01 -27.92
CA HIS A 88 -0.68 -14.81 -28.85
C HIS A 88 0.18 -15.31 -30.03
N VAL A 89 0.29 -16.64 -30.16
CA VAL A 89 0.87 -17.32 -31.32
C VAL A 89 -0.18 -18.30 -31.85
N SER A 90 -0.71 -18.00 -33.04
CA SER A 90 -1.44 -18.82 -34.02
C SER A 90 -2.27 -17.85 -34.88
N GLU A 91 -2.46 -18.00 -36.19
CA GLU A 91 -1.87 -18.89 -37.22
C GLU A 91 -2.01 -18.14 -38.58
N LYS A 92 -1.29 -18.56 -39.63
CA LYS A 92 -1.39 -18.02 -41.01
C LYS A 92 -2.65 -18.58 -41.74
N PRO A 93 -3.10 -18.10 -42.94
CA PRO A 93 -2.32 -17.41 -43.98
C PRO A 93 -3.00 -16.30 -44.83
N ASP A 94 -2.23 -15.81 -45.81
CA ASP A 94 -2.58 -15.20 -47.12
C ASP A 94 -3.35 -13.87 -47.24
N HIS A 95 -2.69 -12.86 -47.85
CA HIS A 95 -2.92 -12.52 -49.27
C HIS A 95 -1.79 -11.63 -49.87
N LYS A 96 -1.67 -11.64 -51.21
CA LYS A 96 -0.66 -10.92 -52.02
C LYS A 96 -1.10 -9.48 -52.35
N ILE A 97 -0.14 -8.60 -52.67
CA ILE A 97 -0.13 -7.57 -53.75
C ILE A 97 1.28 -6.90 -53.75
N GLN A 98 2.14 -7.21 -54.73
CA GLN A 98 2.54 -6.31 -55.85
C GLN A 98 3.06 -4.93 -55.41
N THR A 99 4.38 -4.73 -55.27
CA THR A 99 5.35 -4.27 -56.32
C THR A 99 5.10 -2.89 -56.90
N LEU A 100 6.07 -1.98 -56.76
CA LEU A 100 6.66 -1.19 -57.87
C LEU A 100 7.98 -0.50 -57.41
N SER A 101 9.02 -0.63 -58.24
CA SER A 101 10.30 0.10 -58.22
C SER A 101 10.30 1.09 -59.41
N PRO A 102 11.42 1.71 -59.91
CA PRO A 102 12.80 1.84 -59.40
C PRO A 102 13.43 3.26 -59.61
N SER A 103 14.77 3.34 -59.46
CA SER A 103 15.73 4.21 -60.21
C SER A 103 16.20 5.54 -59.58
N ALA A 104 17.43 6.06 -59.83
CA ALA A 104 18.74 5.50 -60.27
C ALA A 104 19.82 6.63 -60.29
N LEU A 105 21.11 6.29 -60.51
CA LEU A 105 22.30 7.18 -60.76
C LEU A 105 22.76 8.04 -59.54
N ALA A 106 24.01 8.52 -59.36
CA ALA A 106 25.32 8.50 -60.06
C ALA A 106 26.42 9.02 -59.07
N THR A 107 27.76 8.94 -59.19
CA THR A 107 28.74 8.17 -60.01
C THR A 107 30.17 8.32 -59.40
N GLU A 108 31.13 7.47 -59.79
CA GLU A 108 32.57 7.37 -59.42
C GLU A 108 33.53 8.46 -60.04
N PRO A 109 34.89 8.45 -59.90
CA PRO A 109 35.83 8.15 -58.78
C PRO A 109 37.18 8.99 -58.74
N ARG A 110 38.16 8.57 -57.88
CA ARG A 110 39.63 8.35 -58.14
C ARG A 110 40.79 9.29 -57.63
N HIS A 111 41.93 8.61 -57.34
CA HIS A 111 43.36 9.00 -57.22
C HIS A 111 43.89 9.76 -55.97
N LEU A 112 45.19 9.71 -55.56
CA LEU A 112 46.15 8.59 -55.28
C LEU A 112 47.50 9.16 -54.72
N HIS A 113 48.26 8.37 -53.92
CA HIS A 113 49.63 8.63 -53.37
C HIS A 113 49.75 9.75 -52.30
N SER A 114 50.64 9.74 -51.30
CA SER A 114 51.55 8.74 -50.65
C SER A 114 51.93 9.32 -49.24
N ALA A 115 52.79 8.81 -48.34
CA ALA A 115 53.76 7.69 -48.27
C ALA A 115 53.97 7.27 -46.78
N SER A 116 54.93 6.37 -46.48
CA SER A 116 55.36 5.98 -45.11
C SER A 116 56.89 5.91 -44.99
N PRO A 117 57.47 5.87 -43.76
CA PRO A 117 57.86 4.55 -43.23
C PRO A 117 57.69 4.33 -41.70
N GLU A 118 57.48 3.04 -41.37
CA GLU A 118 57.95 2.27 -40.20
C GLU A 118 57.78 2.77 -38.75
N LEU A 119 56.98 2.04 -37.96
CA LEU A 119 57.55 1.00 -37.08
C LEU A 119 56.52 -0.13 -36.81
N SER A 120 56.99 -1.37 -36.71
CA SER A 120 56.14 -2.57 -36.70
C SER A 120 55.90 -3.14 -35.29
N GLN A 121 54.66 -3.52 -34.97
CA GLN A 121 54.37 -4.85 -34.38
C GLN A 121 52.89 -5.26 -34.56
N GLN A 122 52.73 -6.52 -34.97
CA GLN A 122 51.56 -7.11 -35.63
C GLN A 122 50.27 -7.17 -34.79
N TYR A 123 49.13 -7.07 -35.49
CA TYR A 123 47.81 -7.42 -34.97
C TYR A 123 46.91 -7.98 -36.10
N THR A 124 45.73 -8.51 -35.71
CA THR A 124 44.61 -9.00 -36.55
C THR A 124 44.74 -10.48 -37.01
N PRO A 125 43.63 -11.23 -37.22
CA PRO A 125 42.28 -10.70 -37.54
C PRO A 125 41.05 -11.29 -36.81
N HIS A 126 39.90 -10.67 -37.15
CA HIS A 126 38.50 -11.08 -36.93
C HIS A 126 37.84 -10.72 -35.56
N SER A 127 36.57 -10.29 -35.50
CA SER A 127 35.65 -9.74 -36.53
C SER A 127 34.39 -9.11 -35.88
N VAL A 128 33.63 -8.34 -36.67
CA VAL A 128 32.23 -7.90 -36.47
C VAL A 128 31.92 -6.87 -35.36
N CYS A 129 31.46 -5.69 -35.80
CA CYS A 129 30.68 -4.75 -34.98
C CYS A 129 29.24 -5.23 -34.77
N LYS A 130 28.68 -4.97 -33.58
CA LYS A 130 27.23 -4.80 -33.40
C LYS A 130 26.97 -3.60 -32.50
N ASP A 131 26.16 -2.68 -33.01
CA ASP A 131 25.69 -1.52 -32.25
C ASP A 131 24.97 -1.99 -30.99
N SER A 132 25.39 -1.45 -29.84
CA SER A 132 24.87 -1.80 -28.53
C SER A 132 24.16 -0.61 -27.92
N ALA A 133 22.85 -0.77 -27.65
CA ALA A 133 22.10 0.16 -26.82
C ALA A 133 22.75 0.30 -25.43
N PRO A 134 22.62 1.46 -24.76
CA PRO A 134 23.30 1.69 -23.48
C PRO A 134 22.74 0.77 -22.40
N SER A 135 23.48 -0.30 -22.09
CA SER A 135 23.21 -1.16 -20.93
C SER A 135 23.44 -0.35 -19.66
N ALA A 136 22.36 0.11 -19.03
CA ALA A 136 22.42 0.75 -17.73
C ALA A 136 22.99 -0.25 -16.71
N ALA A 137 24.23 -0.01 -16.25
CA ALA A 137 24.98 -0.96 -15.44
C ALA A 137 24.18 -1.41 -14.20
N ILE A 138 23.70 -2.66 -14.23
CA ILE A 138 22.96 -3.29 -13.13
C ILE A 138 23.96 -3.55 -12.00
N SER A 139 24.08 -2.56 -11.10
CA SER A 139 24.97 -2.60 -9.93
C SER A 139 24.42 -3.53 -8.84
N GLY A 140 24.50 -4.82 -9.10
CA GLY A 140 24.18 -5.91 -8.17
C GLY A 140 24.72 -7.23 -8.72
N HIS A 141 25.77 -7.77 -8.08
CA HIS A 141 26.22 -9.13 -8.36
C HIS A 141 25.08 -10.10 -8.02
N PRO A 142 24.75 -11.10 -8.87
CA PRO A 142 23.60 -11.98 -8.64
C PRO A 142 23.61 -12.61 -7.24
N ASP A 143 24.80 -12.96 -6.75
CA ASP A 143 25.03 -13.59 -5.43
C ASP A 143 24.72 -12.73 -4.21
N ARG A 144 24.46 -11.42 -4.36
CA ARG A 144 24.12 -10.52 -3.23
C ARG A 144 22.69 -10.00 -3.34
N PRO A 145 21.80 -10.30 -2.36
CA PRO A 145 20.41 -9.88 -2.41
C PRO A 145 20.27 -8.36 -2.29
N PHE A 146 19.84 -7.71 -3.37
CA PHE A 146 19.56 -6.27 -3.36
C PHE A 146 18.13 -6.01 -2.85
N ALA A 147 18.03 -5.40 -1.66
CA ALA A 147 16.77 -5.01 -1.00
C ALA A 147 15.64 -6.08 -1.10
N PRO A 148 15.85 -7.32 -0.62
CA PRO A 148 14.87 -8.41 -0.73
C PRO A 148 13.56 -8.12 0.04
N ALA A 149 13.63 -7.28 1.08
CA ALA A 149 12.48 -6.77 1.82
C ALA A 149 11.80 -5.54 1.16
N GLY A 150 12.25 -5.13 -0.02
CA GLY A 150 11.73 -4.00 -0.79
C GLY A 150 12.14 -2.62 -0.24
N GLN A 151 11.33 -1.63 -0.60
CA GLN A 151 11.46 -0.26 -0.12
C GLN A 151 10.30 0.19 0.76
N SER A 152 10.61 1.09 1.70
CA SER A 152 9.68 1.72 2.65
C SER A 152 9.82 3.23 2.64
N THR A 153 8.85 3.91 3.27
CA THR A 153 8.90 5.35 3.56
C THR A 153 8.31 5.63 4.93
N GLN A 154 8.48 6.85 5.43
CA GLN A 154 7.95 7.32 6.71
C GLN A 154 7.35 8.72 6.55
N MET A 155 6.14 8.91 7.09
CA MET A 155 5.41 10.18 7.21
C MET A 155 5.30 10.60 8.69
N ILE A 156 5.28 11.90 8.93
CA ILE A 156 5.04 12.50 10.25
C ILE A 156 3.56 12.91 10.34
N ILE A 157 2.91 12.58 11.45
CA ILE A 157 1.46 12.75 11.65
C ILE A 157 1.19 13.85 12.67
N GLY A 158 0.41 14.86 12.26
CA GLY A 158 0.03 15.98 13.10
C GLY A 158 1.11 17.06 13.25
N ALA A 159 2.11 17.10 12.35
CA ALA A 159 2.99 18.25 12.23
C ALA A 159 2.31 19.42 11.50
N THR A 160 1.44 19.14 10.52
CA THR A 160 0.57 20.15 9.89
C THR A 160 -0.90 19.68 9.91
N GLY A 161 -1.77 20.45 9.25
CA GLY A 161 -3.21 20.24 9.20
C GLY A 161 -3.70 19.15 8.24
N GLU A 162 -2.84 18.25 7.73
CA GLU A 162 -3.28 17.20 6.80
C GLU A 162 -4.38 16.34 7.40
N THR A 163 -5.39 16.00 6.59
CA THR A 163 -6.46 15.08 6.98
C THR A 163 -6.03 13.61 6.84
N ASP A 164 -6.69 12.72 7.58
CA ASP A 164 -6.42 11.28 7.45
C ASP A 164 -6.72 10.75 6.04
N PHE A 165 -7.69 11.35 5.34
CA PHE A 165 -8.05 11.02 3.96
C PHE A 165 -6.89 11.32 2.99
N GLU A 166 -6.23 12.48 3.13
CA GLU A 166 -5.08 12.84 2.31
C GLU A 166 -3.86 11.94 2.61
N ILE A 167 -3.60 11.67 3.89
CA ILE A 167 -2.51 10.77 4.33
C ILE A 167 -2.72 9.36 3.78
N LEU A 168 -3.94 8.83 3.88
CA LEU A 168 -4.27 7.47 3.46
C LEU A 168 -4.35 7.35 1.92
N SER A 169 -4.84 8.37 1.23
CA SER A 169 -4.83 8.44 -0.24
C SER A 169 -3.39 8.53 -0.78
N THR A 170 -2.54 9.34 -0.14
CA THR A 170 -1.11 9.41 -0.46
C THR A 170 -0.44 8.05 -0.21
N THR A 171 -0.74 7.39 0.91
CA THR A 171 -0.28 6.03 1.22
C THR A 171 -0.67 5.03 0.13
N GLN A 172 -1.93 5.03 -0.30
CA GLN A 172 -2.42 4.16 -1.38
C GLN A 172 -1.66 4.43 -2.70
N ALA A 173 -1.55 5.70 -3.09
CA ALA A 173 -0.85 6.11 -4.31
C ALA A 173 0.62 5.68 -4.29
N LEU A 174 1.30 5.73 -3.13
CA LEU A 174 2.68 5.28 -2.98
C LEU A 174 2.83 3.76 -3.13
N TYR A 175 1.87 2.98 -2.61
CA TYR A 175 1.83 1.53 -2.83
C TYR A 175 1.67 1.16 -4.29
N GLN A 176 0.73 1.81 -4.99
CA GLN A 176 0.44 1.56 -6.40
C GLN A 176 1.59 1.99 -7.32
N ASN A 177 2.13 3.21 -7.14
CA ASN A 177 3.05 3.81 -8.10
C ASN A 177 4.53 3.47 -7.83
N PHE A 178 4.92 3.20 -6.57
CA PHE A 178 6.32 2.95 -6.19
C PHE A 178 6.56 1.51 -5.68
N ASP A 179 5.55 0.64 -5.74
CA ASP A 179 5.60 -0.76 -5.28
C ASP A 179 6.11 -0.88 -3.83
N LEU A 180 5.82 0.11 -2.97
CA LEU A 180 6.29 0.13 -1.59
C LEU A 180 5.83 -1.12 -0.82
N LYS A 181 6.64 -1.56 0.13
CA LYS A 181 6.29 -2.67 1.03
C LYS A 181 5.59 -2.22 2.30
N ARG A 182 5.92 -1.02 2.79
CA ARG A 182 5.35 -0.42 4.00
C ARG A 182 5.55 1.10 4.01
N VAL A 183 4.50 1.81 4.38
CA VAL A 183 4.56 3.18 4.92
C VAL A 183 4.61 3.08 6.45
N PHE A 184 5.47 3.89 7.06
CA PHE A 184 5.52 4.10 8.50
C PHE A 184 4.90 5.46 8.83
N TYR A 185 4.15 5.50 9.91
CA TYR A 185 3.63 6.71 10.53
C TYR A 185 4.36 6.95 11.85
N SER A 186 4.60 8.21 12.17
CA SER A 186 5.13 8.63 13.46
C SER A 186 4.39 9.89 13.88
N ALA A 187 3.79 9.89 15.07
CA ALA A 187 3.23 11.08 15.68
C ALA A 187 4.31 12.17 15.78
N TYR A 188 3.95 13.41 15.47
CA TYR A 188 4.81 14.56 15.70
C TYR A 188 4.98 14.80 17.20
N ILE A 189 6.21 15.10 17.62
CA ILE A 189 6.55 15.50 18.99
C ILE A 189 7.03 16.96 18.91
N PRO A 190 6.36 17.91 19.58
CA PRO A 190 6.71 19.33 19.50
C PRO A 190 7.96 19.63 20.33
N LEU A 191 9.09 19.74 19.63
CA LEU A 191 10.41 20.09 20.20
C LEU A 191 10.91 21.48 19.77
N ASN A 192 10.28 22.06 18.75
CA ASN A 192 10.66 23.35 18.17
C ASN A 192 9.62 24.42 18.54
N ASP A 193 10.08 25.66 18.68
CA ASP A 193 9.22 26.83 18.87
C ASP A 193 9.02 27.54 17.51
N ASP A 194 7.94 27.19 16.83
CA ASP A 194 7.55 27.73 15.51
C ASP A 194 6.02 27.86 15.47
N SER A 195 5.51 29.00 14.98
CA SER A 195 4.07 29.27 14.89
C SER A 195 3.32 28.39 13.88
N THR A 196 4.04 27.72 12.97
CA THR A 196 3.49 26.78 11.98
C THR A 196 3.38 25.35 12.49
N LEU A 197 3.94 25.05 13.66
CA LEU A 197 3.96 23.73 14.29
C LEU A 197 3.10 23.71 15.57
N PRO A 198 2.64 22.53 16.03
CA PRO A 198 2.03 22.39 17.34
C PRO A 198 2.95 22.89 18.46
N ALA A 199 2.40 23.67 19.39
CA ALA A 199 3.16 24.26 20.49
C ALA A 199 3.81 23.20 21.39
N ILE A 200 4.98 23.51 21.94
CA ILE A 200 5.71 22.66 22.90
C ILE A 200 4.79 22.32 24.09
N GLY A 201 4.72 21.02 24.42
CA GLY A 201 3.79 20.48 25.42
C GLY A 201 2.46 19.99 24.87
N THR A 202 2.14 20.21 23.58
CA THR A 202 1.02 19.53 22.92
C THR A 202 1.28 18.01 22.92
N PRO A 203 0.36 17.16 23.40
CA PRO A 203 0.57 15.73 23.42
C PRO A 203 0.64 15.16 21.99
N PRO A 204 1.57 14.22 21.70
CA PRO A 204 1.68 13.60 20.39
C PRO A 204 0.38 12.84 20.05
N PRO A 205 -0.11 12.88 18.81
CA PRO A 205 -1.39 12.27 18.42
C PRO A 205 -1.31 10.73 18.25
N LEU A 206 -0.90 10.00 19.30
CA LEU A 206 -0.63 8.56 19.29
C LEU A 206 -1.84 7.71 18.86
N LEU A 207 -3.06 8.09 19.28
CA LEU A 207 -4.28 7.42 18.82
C LEU A 207 -4.50 7.57 17.31
N ARG A 208 -4.20 8.74 16.75
CA ARG A 208 -4.35 9.04 15.32
C ARG A 208 -3.35 8.21 14.50
N GLU A 209 -2.09 8.17 14.93
CA GLU A 209 -1.06 7.28 14.35
C GLU A 209 -1.53 5.81 14.37
N HIS A 210 -2.07 5.34 15.49
CA HIS A 210 -2.58 3.98 15.61
C HIS A 210 -3.78 3.71 14.67
N ARG A 211 -4.72 4.65 14.49
CA ARG A 211 -5.82 4.52 13.51
C ARG A 211 -5.30 4.48 12.07
N LEU A 212 -4.30 5.29 11.72
CA LEU A 212 -3.66 5.26 10.40
C LEU A 212 -2.96 3.92 10.14
N TYR A 213 -2.26 3.34 11.11
CA TYR A 213 -1.71 1.98 10.98
C TYR A 213 -2.79 0.90 10.83
N GLN A 214 -3.93 1.04 11.51
CA GLN A 214 -5.07 0.14 11.31
C GLN A 214 -5.66 0.27 9.90
N ALA A 215 -5.82 1.49 9.39
CA ALA A 215 -6.34 1.76 8.05
C ALA A 215 -5.38 1.27 6.94
N ASP A 216 -4.07 1.53 7.06
CA ASP A 216 -3.04 0.97 6.18
C ASP A 216 -3.09 -0.57 6.13
N TRP A 217 -3.34 -1.21 7.27
CA TRP A 217 -3.53 -2.66 7.30
C TRP A 217 -4.78 -3.11 6.52
N LEU A 218 -5.87 -2.34 6.54
CA LEU A 218 -7.05 -2.61 5.74
C LEU A 218 -6.77 -2.49 4.23
N LEU A 219 -6.05 -1.44 3.81
CA LEU A 219 -5.60 -1.32 2.41
C LEU A 219 -4.78 -2.56 2.00
N ARG A 220 -3.76 -2.90 2.81
CA ARG A 220 -2.76 -3.91 2.43
C ARG A 220 -3.21 -5.36 2.52
N TYR A 221 -4.16 -5.70 3.39
CA TYR A 221 -4.53 -7.10 3.70
C TYR A 221 -6.02 -7.41 3.59
N TYR A 222 -6.87 -6.39 3.40
CA TYR A 222 -8.32 -6.55 3.30
C TYR A 222 -8.92 -5.97 2.00
N GLY A 223 -8.11 -5.33 1.15
CA GLY A 223 -8.59 -4.78 -0.13
C GLY A 223 -9.52 -3.58 0.06
N PHE A 224 -9.34 -2.80 1.13
CA PHE A 224 -9.99 -1.50 1.25
C PHE A 224 -9.31 -0.47 0.36
N HIS A 225 -10.08 0.51 -0.08
CA HIS A 225 -9.57 1.74 -0.70
C HIS A 225 -9.63 2.91 0.29
N ALA A 226 -8.77 3.93 0.10
CA ALA A 226 -8.77 5.11 0.96
C ALA A 226 -10.13 5.85 0.92
N SER A 227 -10.73 5.96 -0.28
CA SER A 227 -12.05 6.54 -0.55
C SER A 227 -13.25 5.74 -0.03
N GLU A 228 -13.02 4.48 0.35
CA GLU A 228 -14.03 3.64 1.01
C GLU A 228 -14.02 3.89 2.53
N LEU A 229 -12.82 4.02 3.10
CA LEU A 229 -12.61 4.22 4.53
C LEU A 229 -12.88 5.66 5.00
N LEU A 230 -12.62 6.65 4.16
CA LEU A 230 -12.79 8.08 4.44
C LEU A 230 -13.28 8.81 3.19
N THR A 231 -14.02 9.90 3.39
CA THR A 231 -14.62 10.70 2.32
C THR A 231 -14.34 12.19 2.55
N PRO A 232 -14.48 13.08 1.55
CA PRO A 232 -14.23 14.51 1.74
C PRO A 232 -15.12 15.18 2.81
N ASP A 233 -16.34 14.68 3.03
CA ASP A 233 -17.24 15.13 4.10
C ASP A 233 -16.87 14.59 5.50
N ARG A 234 -16.16 13.45 5.54
CA ARG A 234 -15.66 12.80 6.77
C ARG A 234 -14.19 12.39 6.59
N PRO A 235 -13.26 13.36 6.56
CA PRO A 235 -11.89 13.12 6.11
C PRO A 235 -10.94 12.66 7.23
N ASN A 236 -11.43 12.50 8.46
CA ASN A 236 -10.65 12.11 9.64
C ASN A 236 -11.30 10.92 10.36
N PHE A 237 -10.48 10.01 10.91
CA PHE A 237 -10.96 8.82 11.61
C PHE A 237 -11.56 9.15 12.98
N ASN A 238 -12.61 8.41 13.35
CA ASN A 238 -13.10 8.38 14.72
C ASN A 238 -12.05 7.70 15.64
N LEU A 239 -11.38 8.48 16.50
CA LEU A 239 -10.34 7.97 17.38
C LEU A 239 -10.84 6.90 18.37
N ALA A 240 -12.14 6.85 18.69
CA ALA A 240 -12.72 5.88 19.62
C ALA A 240 -13.04 4.51 18.98
N LEU A 241 -13.11 4.42 17.65
CA LEU A 241 -13.47 3.19 16.92
C LEU A 241 -12.31 2.69 16.05
N ASP A 242 -12.24 1.37 15.81
CA ASP A 242 -11.34 0.88 14.76
C ASP A 242 -11.90 1.21 13.36
N PRO A 243 -11.04 1.54 12.36
CA PRO A 243 -11.51 1.97 11.03
C PRO A 243 -12.43 0.99 10.31
N LYS A 244 -12.34 -0.31 10.60
CA LYS A 244 -13.19 -1.35 10.00
C LYS A 244 -14.57 -1.39 10.66
N CYS A 245 -14.61 -1.20 11.99
CA CYS A 245 -15.87 -1.00 12.73
C CYS A 245 -16.56 0.29 12.31
N ASP A 246 -15.82 1.40 12.20
CA ASP A 246 -16.35 2.70 11.75
C ASP A 246 -16.93 2.59 10.34
N TRP A 247 -16.17 2.00 9.40
CA TRP A 247 -16.67 1.69 8.06
C TRP A 247 -17.95 0.85 8.08
N ALA A 248 -18.01 -0.21 8.89
CA ALA A 248 -19.17 -1.10 8.94
C ALA A 248 -20.42 -0.44 9.56
N LEU A 249 -20.23 0.52 10.47
CA LEU A 249 -21.31 1.34 11.03
C LEU A 249 -21.88 2.33 10.01
N ARG A 250 -21.04 2.84 9.11
CA ARG A 250 -21.48 3.70 8.00
C ARG A 250 -22.17 2.95 6.86
N HIS A 251 -22.07 1.61 6.84
CA HIS A 251 -22.57 0.73 5.79
C HIS A 251 -23.53 -0.35 6.32
N LEU A 252 -24.37 0.00 7.30
CA LEU A 252 -25.30 -0.95 7.93
C LEU A 252 -26.31 -1.58 6.96
N GLU A 253 -26.54 -0.99 5.78
CA GLU A 253 -27.34 -1.57 4.69
C GLU A 253 -26.75 -2.88 4.12
N GLN A 254 -25.45 -3.13 4.32
CA GLN A 254 -24.77 -4.36 3.91
C GLN A 254 -24.83 -5.47 4.99
N PHE A 255 -25.41 -5.19 6.15
CA PHE A 255 -25.42 -6.08 7.31
C PHE A 255 -26.85 -6.45 7.74
N PRO A 256 -27.06 -7.64 8.32
CA PRO A 256 -26.06 -8.63 8.72
C PRO A 256 -25.72 -9.62 7.59
N ILE A 257 -24.47 -10.09 7.59
CA ILE A 257 -23.93 -11.01 6.58
C ILE A 257 -24.13 -12.47 7.05
N GLU A 258 -24.75 -13.30 6.22
CA GLU A 258 -24.91 -14.74 6.53
C GLU A 258 -23.59 -15.50 6.34
N VAL A 259 -23.03 -15.96 7.46
CA VAL A 259 -21.71 -16.60 7.51
C VAL A 259 -21.72 -18.01 6.94
N THR A 260 -22.87 -18.55 6.51
CA THR A 260 -22.94 -19.82 5.77
C THR A 260 -22.83 -19.64 4.25
N THR A 261 -23.24 -18.50 3.68
CA THR A 261 -23.30 -18.28 2.22
C THR A 261 -22.29 -17.25 1.71
N ALA A 262 -22.03 -16.17 2.46
CA ALA A 262 -21.23 -15.03 2.01
C ALA A 262 -19.83 -15.41 1.47
N ASP A 263 -19.40 -14.79 0.37
CA ASP A 263 -18.12 -15.09 -0.28
C ASP A 263 -16.89 -14.61 0.55
N TYR A 264 -15.68 -14.78 0.02
CA TYR A 264 -14.47 -14.37 0.72
C TYR A 264 -14.39 -12.85 0.91
N ALA A 265 -14.69 -12.06 -0.12
CA ALA A 265 -14.59 -10.61 -0.06
C ALA A 265 -15.59 -10.03 0.94
N THR A 266 -16.85 -10.48 0.91
CA THR A 266 -17.88 -10.06 1.88
C THR A 266 -17.51 -10.43 3.32
N LEU A 267 -17.00 -11.65 3.56
CA LEU A 267 -16.48 -12.02 4.89
C LEU A 267 -15.31 -11.15 5.34
N MET A 268 -14.46 -10.71 4.41
CA MET A 268 -13.34 -9.81 4.70
C MET A 268 -13.77 -8.39 5.02
N ARG A 269 -14.99 -7.96 4.69
CA ARG A 269 -15.55 -6.67 5.15
C ARG A 269 -16.08 -6.71 6.60
N VAL A 270 -16.46 -7.87 7.13
CA VAL A 270 -17.01 -8.03 8.50
C VAL A 270 -15.98 -7.68 9.61
N PRO A 271 -16.30 -6.77 10.55
CA PRO A 271 -15.46 -6.52 11.73
C PRO A 271 -15.22 -7.76 12.60
N GLY A 272 -13.98 -7.99 13.03
CA GLY A 272 -13.60 -9.17 13.80
C GLY A 272 -13.38 -10.46 12.98
N ILE A 273 -13.65 -10.47 11.68
CA ILE A 273 -13.22 -11.51 10.73
C ILE A 273 -11.95 -11.04 9.99
N GLY A 274 -10.99 -11.94 9.83
CA GLY A 274 -9.74 -11.73 9.09
C GLY A 274 -9.43 -12.90 8.15
N SER A 275 -8.40 -12.76 7.32
CA SER A 275 -8.10 -13.70 6.22
C SER A 275 -8.05 -15.16 6.65
N LYS A 276 -7.39 -15.46 7.77
CA LYS A 276 -7.31 -16.82 8.34
C LYS A 276 -8.67 -17.37 8.79
N SER A 277 -9.51 -16.55 9.44
CA SER A 277 -10.82 -16.98 9.91
C SER A 277 -11.83 -17.07 8.76
N ALA A 278 -11.80 -16.16 7.78
CA ALA A 278 -12.59 -16.26 6.54
C ALA A 278 -12.28 -17.56 5.77
N LEU A 279 -11.01 -17.91 5.57
CA LEU A 279 -10.63 -19.18 4.94
C LEU A 279 -11.07 -20.42 5.74
N ARG A 280 -11.05 -20.35 7.08
CA ARG A 280 -11.56 -21.44 7.95
C ARG A 280 -13.07 -21.59 7.83
N ILE A 281 -13.82 -20.47 7.83
CA ILE A 281 -15.26 -20.42 7.60
C ILE A 281 -15.63 -21.07 6.26
N LEU A 282 -14.99 -20.65 5.16
CA LEU A 282 -15.25 -21.18 3.82
C LEU A 282 -15.00 -22.69 3.71
N LYS A 283 -13.99 -23.21 4.41
CA LYS A 283 -13.73 -24.66 4.48
C LYS A 283 -14.78 -25.38 5.33
N ALA A 284 -15.11 -24.85 6.50
CA ALA A 284 -16.00 -25.51 7.46
C ALA A 284 -17.45 -25.66 6.98
N ARG A 285 -17.99 -24.67 6.25
CA ARG A 285 -19.34 -24.73 5.65
C ARG A 285 -19.59 -25.96 4.78
N ARG A 286 -18.54 -26.47 4.12
CA ARG A 286 -18.61 -27.65 3.26
C ARG A 286 -18.76 -28.96 4.04
N MET A 287 -18.52 -28.92 5.36
CA MET A 287 -18.51 -30.09 6.24
C MET A 287 -19.71 -30.11 7.19
N ALA A 288 -20.11 -28.95 7.72
CA ALA A 288 -21.22 -28.83 8.66
C ALA A 288 -21.84 -27.42 8.67
N PRO A 289 -23.11 -27.27 9.08
CA PRO A 289 -23.71 -25.98 9.40
C PRO A 289 -22.90 -25.22 10.46
N LEU A 290 -22.78 -23.90 10.30
CA LEU A 290 -21.99 -23.09 11.23
C LEU A 290 -22.81 -22.66 12.45
N SER A 291 -22.14 -22.59 13.59
CA SER A 291 -22.67 -22.00 14.83
C SER A 291 -21.71 -20.93 15.36
N PHE A 292 -22.21 -20.04 16.21
CA PHE A 292 -21.41 -18.98 16.82
C PHE A 292 -20.22 -19.50 17.63
N ASP A 293 -20.37 -20.63 18.32
CA ASP A 293 -19.26 -21.29 19.03
C ASP A 293 -18.21 -21.86 18.08
N SER A 294 -18.62 -22.46 16.96
CA SER A 294 -17.71 -22.94 15.93
C SER A 294 -16.94 -21.78 15.28
N ILE A 295 -17.62 -20.67 14.97
CA ILE A 295 -17.00 -19.45 14.41
C ILE A 295 -16.02 -18.81 15.41
N ARG A 296 -16.37 -18.76 16.70
CA ARG A 296 -15.46 -18.32 17.77
C ARG A 296 -14.20 -19.20 17.83
N LYS A 297 -14.35 -20.53 17.77
CA LYS A 297 -13.23 -21.50 17.74
C LYS A 297 -12.37 -21.38 16.47
N MET A 298 -12.92 -20.89 15.34
CA MET A 298 -12.14 -20.58 14.13
C MET A 298 -11.27 -19.31 14.26
N GLY A 299 -11.41 -18.54 15.34
CA GLY A 299 -10.63 -17.33 15.61
C GLY A 299 -11.30 -16.03 15.17
N VAL A 300 -12.62 -16.00 14.99
CA VAL A 300 -13.38 -14.75 14.82
C VAL A 300 -13.54 -14.05 16.17
N VAL A 301 -13.28 -12.74 16.19
CA VAL A 301 -13.51 -11.89 17.37
C VAL A 301 -15.01 -11.62 17.51
N LEU A 302 -15.74 -12.60 18.06
CA LEU A 302 -17.21 -12.58 18.11
C LEU A 302 -17.76 -11.34 18.84
N LYS A 303 -17.05 -10.80 19.83
CA LYS A 303 -17.43 -9.54 20.52
C LYS A 303 -17.62 -8.35 19.57
N ARG A 304 -16.90 -8.33 18.43
CA ARG A 304 -17.08 -7.33 17.36
C ARG A 304 -18.00 -7.87 16.25
N ALA A 305 -17.80 -9.12 15.83
CA ALA A 305 -18.52 -9.67 14.68
C ALA A 305 -20.03 -9.86 14.93
N GLN A 306 -20.47 -10.09 16.17
CA GLN A 306 -21.85 -10.47 16.51
C GLN A 306 -22.94 -9.46 16.07
N TYR A 307 -22.59 -8.19 15.85
CA TYR A 307 -23.50 -7.15 15.36
C TYR A 307 -23.73 -7.21 13.85
N PHE A 308 -22.84 -7.90 13.13
CA PHE A 308 -22.67 -7.82 11.68
C PHE A 308 -22.93 -9.16 10.97
N ILE A 309 -23.28 -10.22 11.70
CA ILE A 309 -23.37 -11.58 11.14
C ILE A 309 -24.59 -12.38 11.61
N THR A 310 -25.07 -13.26 10.73
CA THR A 310 -25.98 -14.36 11.07
C THR A 310 -25.33 -15.72 10.83
N CYS A 311 -25.86 -16.74 11.53
CA CYS A 311 -25.56 -18.14 11.29
C CYS A 311 -26.88 -18.89 11.06
N ASN A 312 -27.09 -19.41 9.86
CA ASN A 312 -28.34 -20.07 9.44
C ASN A 312 -29.58 -19.17 9.70
N GLY A 313 -29.48 -17.89 9.34
CA GLY A 313 -30.56 -16.90 9.49
C GLY A 313 -30.80 -16.40 10.92
N LYS A 314 -29.96 -16.78 11.89
CA LYS A 314 -30.09 -16.35 13.30
C LYS A 314 -28.91 -15.46 13.71
N MET A 315 -29.20 -14.34 14.39
CA MET A 315 -28.18 -13.53 15.08
C MET A 315 -27.73 -14.20 16.39
N HIS A 316 -26.57 -13.81 16.92
CA HIS A 316 -26.04 -14.32 18.20
C HIS A 316 -26.90 -13.89 19.39
N VAL A 317 -27.39 -12.65 19.34
CA VAL A 317 -28.28 -12.01 20.32
C VAL A 317 -29.29 -11.21 19.50
N PRO A 318 -30.58 -11.13 19.90
CA PRO A 318 -31.53 -10.20 19.29
C PRO A 318 -31.08 -8.75 19.56
N ILE A 319 -30.47 -8.13 18.55
CA ILE A 319 -29.91 -6.78 18.59
C ILE A 319 -30.67 -5.91 17.60
N ARG A 320 -30.94 -4.65 17.96
CA ARG A 320 -31.41 -3.65 17.01
C ARG A 320 -30.22 -3.14 16.20
N LEU A 321 -30.34 -3.14 14.88
CA LEU A 321 -29.32 -2.63 13.95
C LEU A 321 -29.39 -1.09 13.90
N GLU A 322 -29.11 -0.48 15.05
CA GLU A 322 -29.06 0.98 15.25
C GLU A 322 -27.59 1.41 15.39
N GLU A 323 -27.12 2.32 14.54
CA GLU A 323 -25.74 2.84 14.53
C GLU A 323 -25.29 3.31 15.92
N SER A 324 -26.12 4.08 16.61
CA SER A 324 -25.84 4.63 17.94
C SER A 324 -25.76 3.57 19.05
N PHE A 325 -26.51 2.46 18.92
CA PHE A 325 -26.42 1.33 19.84
C PHE A 325 -25.10 0.58 19.64
N ILE A 326 -24.81 0.19 18.40
CA ILE A 326 -23.62 -0.61 18.07
C ILE A 326 -22.35 0.20 18.35
N THR A 327 -22.31 1.49 17.98
CA THR A 327 -21.21 2.42 18.28
C THR A 327 -20.83 2.40 19.74
N ARG A 328 -21.81 2.58 20.65
CA ARG A 328 -21.60 2.59 22.11
C ARG A 328 -21.09 1.26 22.66
N GLN A 329 -21.49 0.13 22.07
CA GLN A 329 -20.95 -1.18 22.45
C GLN A 329 -19.49 -1.34 21.99
N LEU A 330 -19.18 -0.93 20.75
CA LEU A 330 -17.84 -1.05 20.19
C LEU A 330 -16.83 -0.09 20.85
N THR A 331 -17.20 1.15 21.14
CA THR A 331 -16.34 2.07 21.91
C THR A 331 -16.09 1.56 23.32
N GLY A 332 -17.11 1.00 23.99
CA GLY A 332 -16.95 0.40 25.32
C GLY A 332 -15.99 -0.80 25.37
N LEU A 333 -15.89 -1.58 24.28
CA LEU A 333 -14.92 -2.67 24.16
C LEU A 333 -13.48 -2.17 24.01
N ASP A 334 -13.27 -1.08 23.26
CA ASP A 334 -11.95 -0.57 22.90
C ASP A 334 -11.42 0.52 23.86
N ALA A 335 -12.27 1.08 24.72
CA ALA A 335 -11.95 2.21 25.61
C ALA A 335 -10.67 2.01 26.45
N ARG A 336 -10.49 0.83 27.07
CA ARG A 336 -9.28 0.53 27.87
C ARG A 336 -8.00 0.57 27.01
N THR A 337 -8.07 0.01 25.81
CA THR A 337 -6.96 -0.01 24.85
C THR A 337 -6.65 1.39 24.34
N GLY A 338 -7.68 2.18 24.02
CA GLY A 338 -7.52 3.56 23.56
C GLY A 338 -6.90 4.47 24.63
N TYR A 339 -7.30 4.29 25.89
CA TYR A 339 -6.69 5.00 27.02
C TYR A 339 -5.20 4.65 27.16
N ALA A 340 -4.85 3.36 27.16
CA ALA A 340 -3.46 2.91 27.30
C ALA A 340 -2.53 3.38 26.15
N ILE A 341 -3.06 3.58 24.93
CA ILE A 341 -2.31 4.16 23.81
C ILE A 341 -2.12 5.68 23.96
N SER A 342 -3.10 6.37 24.54
CA SER A 342 -3.05 7.82 24.76
C SER A 342 -2.09 8.20 25.88
N TYR A 343 -1.98 7.35 26.90
CA TYR A 343 -1.20 7.58 28.12
C TYR A 343 -0.26 6.40 28.40
N PRO A 344 0.81 6.23 27.60
CA PRO A 344 1.73 5.09 27.73
C PRO A 344 2.51 5.08 29.05
N ASP A 345 2.76 6.25 29.65
CA ASP A 345 3.54 6.40 30.87
C ASP A 345 2.74 6.20 32.17
N THR A 346 1.40 6.21 32.11
CA THR A 346 0.57 5.83 33.27
C THR A 346 0.62 4.33 33.49
N ARG A 347 1.57 3.89 34.33
CA ARG A 347 1.59 2.52 34.87
C ARG A 347 0.30 2.28 35.65
N TYR A 348 -0.36 1.16 35.38
CA TYR A 348 -1.50 0.70 36.16
C TYR A 348 -1.05 0.22 37.54
N GLU A 349 -1.08 1.09 38.54
CA GLU A 349 -1.24 0.64 39.92
C GLU A 349 -2.70 0.27 40.15
N GLN A 350 -2.94 -0.99 40.48
CA GLN A 350 -4.23 -1.45 40.96
C GLN A 350 -4.40 -0.93 42.38
N LEU A 351 -5.07 0.23 42.54
CA LEU A 351 -5.50 0.72 43.85
C LEU A 351 -6.31 -0.38 44.54
N SER A 352 -5.76 -0.94 45.61
CA SER A 352 -6.48 -1.86 46.47
C SER A 352 -7.35 -1.06 47.44
N LEU A 353 -8.46 -1.64 47.87
CA LEU A 353 -9.32 -0.98 48.87
C LEU A 353 -8.62 -0.87 50.25
N PHE A 354 -7.45 -1.51 50.42
CA PHE A 354 -6.62 -1.45 51.62
C PHE A 354 -5.63 -0.28 51.60
N ASP A 355 -5.27 0.26 50.43
CA ASP A 355 -4.35 1.41 50.33
C ASP A 355 -4.96 2.69 50.93
N PHE A 356 -6.29 2.76 50.99
CA PHE A 356 -7.04 3.84 51.67
C PHE A 356 -7.12 3.69 53.19
N MET A 357 -6.77 2.53 53.78
CA MET A 357 -6.85 2.30 55.23
C MET A 357 -5.51 2.52 55.97
N ASN A 358 -4.43 2.82 55.25
CA ASN A 358 -3.11 3.15 55.82
C ASN A 358 -2.81 4.66 55.73
N ALA A 359 -3.85 5.49 55.57
CA ALA A 359 -3.76 6.95 55.41
C ALA A 359 -4.51 7.68 56.55
N GLU A 360 -4.16 7.35 57.79
CA GLU A 360 -4.43 8.15 59.01
C GLU A 360 -3.11 8.33 59.80
#